data_AF-A0A9Q0YDG2-F1
#
_entry.id   AF-A0A9Q0YDG2-F1
#
_cell.length_a   1.000
_cell.length_b   1.000
_cell.length_c   1.000
_cell.angle_alpha   90.00
_cell.angle_beta   90.00
_cell.angle_gamma   90.00
#
_symmetry.space_group_name_H-M   'P 1'
#
loop_
_entity.id
_entity.type
_entity.pdbx_description
1 polymer ?
#
loop_
_entity_poly.entity_id
_entity_poly.type
_entity_poly.pdbx_seq_one_letter_code
_entity_poly.pdbx_strand_id
1 'polypeptide(L)'
;MGYIASVGLRYLRGLPSFSDISLKQLTFKLLMLIALTSAQRLQTLQMLDIKNLIVRETEAIFVLPKTLKQSKPGSKELQVVCTSYPNDERLDVLRLLNLYLKRTSTLRGKETMLFISYVPPHKAVSRDTLSRWLKEVLKASGIDLRVYSAHSTRAAATSAACNRDIPVEEILKTAGWSSEKTFAKFYKRQIDFEGKFAMSILKQGVSDC
;
A
#
# COMPACT_ATOMS: atom_id res chain seq x y z
N MET A 1 -7.81 4.24 -11.86
CA MET A 1 -7.24 3.74 -10.58
C MET A 1 -5.70 3.64 -10.57
N GLY A 2 -5.02 3.31 -11.68
CA GLY A 2 -3.54 3.32 -11.74
C GLY A 2 -2.86 4.68 -11.51
N TYR A 3 -3.60 5.78 -11.63
CA TYR A 3 -3.15 7.15 -11.37
C TYR A 3 -2.62 7.38 -9.94
N ILE A 4 -3.23 6.76 -8.92
CA ILE A 4 -2.82 6.96 -7.52
C ILE A 4 -1.45 6.32 -7.25
N ALA A 5 -1.21 5.13 -7.81
CA ALA A 5 0.07 4.44 -7.66
C ALA A 5 1.19 5.20 -8.38
N SER A 6 0.93 5.72 -9.59
CA SER A 6 1.94 6.48 -10.35
C SER A 6 2.25 7.83 -9.72
N VAL A 7 1.23 8.57 -9.27
CA VAL A 7 1.40 9.86 -8.57
C VAL A 7 2.11 9.68 -7.23
N GLY A 8 1.72 8.67 -6.45
CA GLY A 8 2.38 8.32 -5.21
C GLY A 8 3.86 7.99 -5.43
N LEU A 9 4.19 7.08 -6.35
CA LEU A 9 5.59 6.72 -6.63
C LEU A 9 6.42 7.90 -7.13
N ARG A 10 5.85 8.79 -7.96
CA ARG A 10 6.53 10.01 -8.43
C ARG A 10 6.86 10.94 -7.27
N TYR A 11 5.91 11.16 -6.36
CA TYR A 11 6.13 11.94 -5.15
C TYR A 11 7.22 11.32 -4.26
N LEU A 12 7.14 10.01 -4.01
CA LEU A 12 8.13 9.30 -3.18
C LEU A 12 9.54 9.34 -3.78
N ARG A 13 9.66 9.32 -5.10
CA ARG A 13 10.94 9.46 -5.82
C ARG A 13 11.57 10.85 -5.63
N GLY A 14 10.75 11.89 -5.48
CA GLY A 14 11.19 13.27 -5.26
C GLY A 14 11.52 13.61 -3.80
N LEU A 15 11.28 12.70 -2.85
CA LEU A 15 11.68 12.90 -1.45
C LEU A 15 13.22 12.92 -1.30
N PRO A 16 13.75 13.59 -0.25
CA PRO A 16 15.18 13.72 -0.01
C PRO A 16 15.93 12.39 -0.03
N SER A 17 17.24 12.50 -0.30
CA SER A 17 18.18 11.37 -0.30
C SER A 17 18.16 10.64 1.05
N PHE A 18 18.63 9.39 1.06
CA PHE A 18 18.71 8.57 2.27
C PHE A 18 19.47 9.21 3.42
N SER A 19 20.42 10.09 3.13
CA SER A 19 21.24 10.79 4.12
C SER A 19 20.42 11.86 4.86
N ASP A 20 19.63 12.64 4.11
CA ASP A 20 18.98 13.87 4.61
C ASP A 20 17.51 13.67 4.98
N ILE A 21 16.94 12.50 4.69
CA ILE A 21 15.53 12.23 4.95
C ILE A 21 15.24 12.24 6.46
N SER A 22 14.23 12.98 6.91
CA SER A 22 13.82 12.95 8.33
C SER A 22 13.18 11.61 8.72
N LEU A 23 13.13 11.27 10.01
CA LEU A 23 12.45 10.05 10.46
C LEU A 23 10.97 10.03 10.05
N LYS A 24 10.28 11.18 10.09
CA LYS A 24 8.89 11.30 9.60
C LYS A 24 8.79 10.92 8.12
N GLN A 25 9.60 11.55 7.26
CA GLN A 25 9.59 11.28 5.82
C GLN A 25 9.97 9.83 5.50
N LEU A 26 10.97 9.28 6.19
CA LEU A 26 11.38 7.88 6.05
C LEU A 26 10.24 6.93 6.41
N THR A 27 9.56 7.18 7.53
CA THR A 27 8.40 6.39 7.99
C THR A 27 7.29 6.41 6.96
N PHE A 28 6.96 7.59 6.43
CA PHE A 28 5.88 7.78 5.47
C PHE A 28 6.18 7.11 4.12
N LYS A 29 7.42 7.27 3.65
CA LYS A 29 7.91 6.67 2.42
C LYS A 29 7.89 5.15 2.49
N LEU A 30 8.42 4.58 3.58
CA LEU A 30 8.40 3.14 3.81
C LEU A 30 6.96 2.60 3.89
N LEU A 31 6.09 3.23 4.67
CA LEU A 31 4.68 2.82 4.80
C LEU A 31 3.96 2.82 3.45
N MET A 32 4.12 3.90 2.67
CA MET A 32 3.46 4.01 1.37
C MET A 32 3.99 2.97 0.38
N LEU A 33 5.30 2.72 0.33
CA LEU A 33 5.86 1.70 -0.55
C LEU A 33 5.36 0.30 -0.16
N ILE A 34 5.44 -0.09 1.11
CA ILE A 34 4.94 -1.40 1.55
C ILE A 34 3.43 -1.52 1.22
N ALA A 35 2.64 -0.46 1.43
CA ALA A 35 1.22 -0.46 1.10
C ALA A 35 0.95 -0.65 -0.40
N LEU A 36 1.76 -0.01 -1.26
CA LEU A 36 1.64 -0.10 -2.72
C LEU A 36 2.17 -1.43 -3.28
N THR A 37 3.28 -1.96 -2.76
CA THR A 37 3.92 -3.17 -3.29
C THR A 37 3.25 -4.44 -2.79
N SER A 38 2.78 -4.46 -1.54
CA SER A 38 2.12 -5.64 -0.96
C SER A 38 0.62 -5.68 -1.19
N ALA A 39 -0.01 -4.54 -1.52
CA ALA A 39 -1.46 -4.39 -1.62
C ALA A 39 -2.24 -4.94 -0.39
N GLN A 40 -1.62 -4.90 0.79
CA GLN A 40 -2.19 -5.44 2.01
C GLN A 40 -3.17 -4.47 2.69
N ARG A 41 -3.99 -5.02 3.60
CA ARG A 41 -4.89 -4.21 4.43
C ARG A 41 -4.08 -3.41 5.46
N LEU A 42 -4.61 -2.27 5.87
CA LEU A 42 -3.98 -1.44 6.90
C LEU A 42 -3.79 -2.18 8.24
N GLN A 43 -4.70 -3.12 8.57
CA GLN A 43 -4.54 -4.01 9.71
C GLN A 43 -3.29 -4.90 9.58
N THR A 44 -3.07 -5.50 8.40
CA THR A 44 -1.86 -6.28 8.13
C THR A 44 -0.61 -5.42 8.29
N LEU A 45 -0.61 -4.20 7.74
CA LEU A 45 0.53 -3.27 7.84
C LEU A 45 0.83 -2.87 9.30
N GLN A 46 -0.20 -2.75 10.13
CA GLN A 46 -0.05 -2.45 11.55
C GLN A 46 0.50 -3.63 12.36
N MET A 47 0.25 -4.87 11.91
CA MET A 47 0.69 -6.10 12.58
C MET A 47 2.10 -6.56 12.16
N LEU A 48 2.78 -5.83 11.27
CA LEU A 48 4.16 -6.14 10.91
C LEU A 48 5.04 -6.04 12.16
N ASP A 49 5.71 -7.13 12.52
CA ASP A 49 6.55 -7.23 13.72
C ASP A 49 7.98 -7.64 13.33
N ILE A 50 8.97 -6.92 13.86
CA ILE A 50 10.39 -7.17 13.62
C ILE A 50 10.85 -8.53 14.17
N LYS A 51 10.17 -9.10 15.17
CA LYS A 51 10.46 -10.44 15.70
C LYS A 51 10.16 -11.54 14.69
N ASN A 52 9.22 -11.30 13.77
CA ASN A 52 8.83 -12.23 12.73
C ASN A 52 9.36 -11.79 11.35
N LEU A 53 10.47 -11.03 11.35
CA LEU A 53 11.13 -10.55 10.14
C LEU A 53 12.29 -11.48 9.78
N ILE A 54 12.23 -12.03 8.57
CA ILE A 54 13.31 -12.81 7.96
C ILE A 54 13.96 -11.91 6.92
N VAL A 55 15.22 -11.53 7.14
CA VAL A 55 15.99 -10.73 6.18
C VAL A 55 16.89 -11.65 5.35
N ARG A 56 16.84 -11.48 4.04
CA ARG A 56 17.69 -12.15 3.04
C ARG A 56 18.46 -11.10 2.24
N GLU A 57 19.31 -11.55 1.33
CA GLU A 57 20.12 -10.67 0.49
C GLU A 57 19.26 -9.74 -0.40
N THR A 58 18.20 -10.28 -1.01
CA THR A 58 17.38 -9.57 -2.00
C THR A 58 15.96 -9.25 -1.52
N GLU A 59 15.58 -9.70 -0.33
CA GLU A 59 14.23 -9.52 0.20
C GLU A 59 14.18 -9.55 1.73
N ALA A 60 13.13 -8.96 2.29
CA ALA A 60 12.76 -9.12 3.68
C ALA A 60 11.30 -9.57 3.79
N ILE A 61 11.05 -10.59 4.60
CA ILE A 61 9.75 -11.26 4.72
C ILE A 61 9.23 -11.11 6.13
N PHE A 62 8.08 -10.46 6.29
CA PHE A 62 7.32 -10.48 7.53
C PHE A 62 6.35 -11.66 7.51
N VAL A 63 6.46 -12.55 8.50
CA VAL A 63 5.55 -13.69 8.68
C VAL A 63 4.51 -13.31 9.72
N LEU A 64 3.23 -13.28 9.33
CA LEU A 64 2.15 -12.93 10.25
C LEU A 64 1.45 -14.21 10.76
N PRO A 65 1.29 -14.35 12.09
CA PRO A 65 0.55 -15.47 12.67
C PRO A 65 -0.92 -15.45 12.22
N LYS A 66 -1.54 -16.63 12.13
CA LYS A 66 -2.84 -16.90 11.48
C LYS A 66 -4.07 -16.15 12.05
N THR A 67 -3.93 -15.32 13.07
CA THR A 67 -5.01 -14.66 13.83
C THR A 67 -5.62 -13.44 13.13
N LEU A 68 -5.89 -13.53 11.83
CA LEU A 68 -6.97 -12.75 11.22
C LEU A 68 -8.21 -13.66 11.23
N LYS A 69 -9.31 -13.19 11.83
CA LYS A 69 -10.63 -13.87 11.98
C LYS A 69 -11.25 -14.48 10.70
N GLN A 70 -10.55 -14.42 9.55
CA GLN A 70 -10.99 -14.86 8.24
C GLN A 70 -10.10 -15.96 7.61
N SER A 71 -9.12 -16.51 8.33
CA SER A 71 -8.29 -17.61 7.83
C SER A 71 -9.00 -18.95 8.00
N LYS A 72 -9.18 -19.70 6.91
CA LYS A 72 -9.71 -21.08 6.98
C LYS A 72 -8.68 -21.99 7.68
N PRO A 73 -9.10 -23.01 8.44
CA PRO A 73 -8.20 -24.08 8.89
C PRO A 73 -7.40 -24.63 7.70
N GLY A 74 -6.08 -24.74 7.84
CA GLY A 74 -5.17 -25.21 6.78
C GLY A 74 -4.64 -24.15 5.80
N SER A 75 -5.05 -22.88 5.90
CA SER A 75 -4.49 -21.81 5.06
C SER A 75 -3.01 -21.50 5.41
N LYS A 76 -2.21 -21.19 4.38
CA LYS A 76 -0.81 -20.76 4.51
C LYS A 76 -0.74 -19.46 5.32
N GLU A 77 0.34 -19.29 6.09
CA GLU A 77 0.62 -18.05 6.82
C GLU A 77 0.68 -16.86 5.86
N LEU A 78 0.17 -15.71 6.30
CA LEU A 78 0.22 -14.49 5.51
C LEU A 78 1.64 -13.92 5.58
N GLN A 79 2.24 -13.68 4.42
CA GLN A 79 3.56 -13.09 4.31
C GLN A 79 3.50 -11.73 3.61
N VAL A 80 4.24 -10.76 4.13
CA VAL A 80 4.47 -9.47 3.47
C VAL A 80 5.93 -9.40 3.08
N VAL A 81 6.18 -9.39 1.77
CA VAL A 81 7.53 -9.42 1.19
C VAL A 81 7.92 -8.02 0.73
N CYS A 82 9.10 -7.58 1.17
CA CYS A 82 9.75 -6.34 0.74
C CYS A 82 10.98 -6.72 -0.10
N THR A 83 10.80 -6.76 -1.42
CA THR A 83 11.86 -7.12 -2.38
C THR A 83 12.70 -5.91 -2.75
N SER A 84 14.02 -6.09 -2.89
CA SER A 84 14.91 -5.04 -3.40
C SER A 84 14.51 -4.60 -4.80
N TYR A 85 14.75 -3.32 -5.10
CA TYR A 85 14.49 -2.75 -6.41
C TYR A 85 15.74 -2.03 -6.92
N PRO A 86 16.69 -2.76 -7.53
CA PRO A 86 18.00 -2.21 -7.92
C PRO A 86 17.92 -1.14 -9.02
N ASN A 87 16.84 -1.13 -9.81
CA ASN A 87 16.66 -0.19 -10.91
C ASN A 87 16.46 1.26 -10.45
N ASP A 88 15.97 1.49 -9.23
CA ASP A 88 15.91 2.82 -8.63
C ASP A 88 16.02 2.72 -7.11
N GLU A 89 17.21 2.99 -6.59
CA GLU A 89 17.50 2.95 -5.16
C GLU A 89 16.52 3.82 -4.35
N ARG A 90 16.00 4.92 -4.92
CA ARG A 90 15.09 5.84 -4.20
C ARG A 90 13.74 5.19 -3.91
N LEU A 91 13.40 4.12 -4.62
CA LEU A 91 12.17 3.34 -4.45
C LEU A 91 12.45 1.94 -3.89
N ASP A 92 13.70 1.62 -3.54
CA ASP A 92 14.05 0.34 -2.96
C ASP A 92 13.49 0.21 -1.53
N VAL A 93 12.43 -0.59 -1.41
CA VAL A 93 11.73 -0.84 -0.15
C VAL A 93 12.59 -1.61 0.85
N LEU A 94 13.45 -2.52 0.40
CA LEU A 94 14.36 -3.27 1.27
C LEU A 94 15.42 -2.35 1.88
N ARG A 95 16.01 -1.48 1.06
CA ARG A 95 16.99 -0.49 1.52
C ARG A 95 16.37 0.51 2.49
N LEU A 96 15.16 1.00 2.21
CA LEU A 96 14.40 1.86 3.11
C LEU A 96 14.07 1.18 4.44
N LEU A 97 13.66 -0.09 4.39
CA LEU A 97 13.38 -0.90 5.57
C LEU A 97 14.63 -1.03 6.44
N ASN A 98 15.77 -1.40 5.86
CA ASN A 98 17.03 -1.53 6.59
C ASN A 98 17.48 -0.19 7.21
N LEU A 99 17.36 0.92 6.47
CA LEU A 99 17.65 2.25 6.99
C LEU A 99 16.72 2.62 8.16
N TYR A 100 15.42 2.32 8.03
CA TYR A 100 14.44 2.59 9.06
C TYR A 100 14.70 1.77 10.32
N LEU A 101 14.96 0.46 10.19
CA LEU A 101 15.33 -0.41 11.31
C LEU A 101 16.59 0.11 12.01
N LYS A 102 17.62 0.48 11.25
CA LYS A 102 18.85 1.07 11.79
C LYS A 102 18.55 2.34 12.60
N ARG A 103 17.80 3.30 12.04
CA ARG A 103 17.51 4.59 12.69
C ARG A 103 16.57 4.51 13.88
N THR A 104 15.74 3.47 13.93
CA THR A 104 14.78 3.28 15.02
C THR A 104 15.28 2.32 16.10
N SER A 105 16.40 1.61 15.87
CA SER A 105 16.95 0.61 16.79
C SER A 105 17.08 1.10 18.24
N THR A 106 17.67 2.27 18.44
CA THR A 106 17.88 2.87 19.77
C THR A 106 16.63 3.54 20.35
N LEU A 107 15.63 3.86 19.51
CA LEU A 107 14.41 4.57 19.92
C LEU A 107 13.30 3.62 20.43
N ARG A 108 13.31 2.36 19.99
CA ARG A 108 12.22 1.39 20.18
C ARG A 108 12.02 0.94 21.62
N GLY A 109 13.07 0.92 22.43
CA GLY A 109 13.02 0.28 23.74
C GLY A 109 12.53 -1.17 23.63
N LYS A 110 11.30 -1.45 24.09
CA LYS A 110 10.68 -2.79 24.05
C LYS A 110 9.70 -2.99 22.88
N GLU A 111 9.49 -1.98 22.03
CA GLU A 111 8.51 -2.03 20.93
C GLU A 111 9.01 -2.92 19.78
N THR A 112 8.18 -3.88 19.37
CA THR A 112 8.53 -4.86 18.33
C THR A 112 7.77 -4.62 17.02
N MET A 113 6.65 -3.91 17.07
CA MET A 113 5.93 -3.51 15.87
C MET A 113 6.85 -2.70 14.95
N LEU A 114 6.79 -2.97 13.64
CA LEU A 114 7.61 -2.31 12.64
C LEU A 114 7.45 -0.80 12.76
N PHE A 115 6.23 -0.30 12.65
CA PHE A 115 5.96 1.14 12.71
C PHE A 115 5.79 1.62 14.15
N ILE A 116 6.68 2.52 14.54
CA ILE A 116 6.62 3.28 15.78
C ILE A 116 6.39 4.77 15.48
N SER A 117 5.90 5.51 16.47
CA SER A 117 5.76 6.96 16.38
C SER A 117 7.12 7.59 16.06
N TYR A 118 7.16 8.49 15.07
CA TYR A 118 8.38 9.24 14.75
C TYR A 118 8.66 10.37 15.77
N VAL A 119 7.73 10.63 16.70
CA VAL A 119 7.93 11.51 17.87
C VAL A 119 7.95 10.70 19.17
N PRO A 120 8.67 11.16 20.22
CA PRO A 120 8.59 10.56 21.55
C PRO A 120 7.14 10.43 22.03
N PRO A 121 6.77 9.36 22.74
CA PRO A 121 7.63 8.32 23.32
C PRO A 121 7.93 7.11 22.39
N HIS A 122 7.90 7.28 21.05
CA HIS A 122 8.29 6.25 20.07
C HIS A 122 7.60 4.88 20.23
N LYS A 123 6.32 4.91 20.59
CA LYS A 123 5.48 3.72 20.78
C LYS A 123 4.96 3.14 19.48
N ALA A 124 4.63 1.85 19.47
CA ALA A 124 3.90 1.23 18.38
C ALA A 124 2.65 2.05 18.02
N VAL A 125 2.41 2.24 16.73
CA VAL A 125 1.29 3.07 16.26
C VAL A 125 0.03 2.27 15.98
N SER A 126 -1.12 2.92 16.20
CA SER A 126 -2.41 2.35 15.86
C SER A 126 -2.67 2.34 14.35
N ARG A 127 -3.61 1.49 13.93
CA ARG A 127 -4.12 1.46 12.55
C ARG A 127 -4.57 2.83 12.06
N ASP A 128 -5.25 3.60 12.92
CA ASP A 128 -5.77 4.91 12.54
C ASP A 128 -4.65 5.94 12.33
N THR A 129 -3.52 5.76 13.02
CA THR A 129 -2.31 6.58 12.81
C THR A 129 -1.68 6.27 11.46
N LEU A 130 -1.55 4.99 11.09
CA LEU A 130 -1.09 4.61 9.74
C LEU A 130 -2.03 5.15 8.65
N SER A 131 -3.35 5.13 8.89
CA SER A 131 -4.35 5.69 7.98
C SER A 131 -4.12 7.19 7.74
N ARG A 132 -3.86 7.94 8.82
CA ARG A 132 -3.53 9.37 8.76
C ARG A 132 -2.24 9.62 7.99
N TRP A 133 -1.19 8.84 8.22
CA TRP A 133 0.08 8.99 7.50
C TRP A 133 -0.05 8.70 6.00
N LEU A 134 -0.78 7.66 5.61
CA LEU A 134 -1.07 7.40 4.19
C LEU A 134 -1.84 8.55 3.54
N LYS A 135 -2.84 9.10 4.23
CA LYS A 135 -3.58 10.28 3.76
C LYS A 135 -2.67 11.50 3.62
N GLU A 136 -1.75 11.74 4.56
CA GLU A 136 -0.77 12.83 4.45
C GLU A 136 0.10 12.67 3.19
N VAL A 137 0.59 11.45 2.93
CA VAL A 137 1.38 11.17 1.71
C VAL A 137 0.54 11.41 0.46
N LEU A 138 -0.69 10.87 0.38
CA LEU A 138 -1.59 11.08 -0.75
C LEU A 138 -1.88 12.57 -0.99
N LYS A 139 -2.18 13.33 0.07
CA LYS A 139 -2.42 14.78 0.00
C LYS A 139 -1.18 15.52 -0.50
N ALA A 140 0.00 15.20 0.04
CA ALA A 140 1.26 15.80 -0.39
C ALA A 140 1.64 15.43 -1.84
N SER A 141 1.13 14.30 -2.33
CA SER A 141 1.28 13.89 -3.74
C SER A 141 0.33 14.63 -4.70
N GLY A 142 -0.57 15.48 -4.17
CA GLY A 142 -1.58 16.20 -4.96
C GLY A 142 -2.87 15.42 -5.22
N ILE A 143 -3.13 14.34 -4.47
CA ILE A 143 -4.36 13.55 -4.61
C ILE A 143 -5.47 14.13 -3.73
N ASP A 144 -6.65 14.35 -4.30
CA ASP A 144 -7.81 14.83 -3.56
C ASP A 144 -8.39 13.74 -2.65
N LEU A 145 -8.26 13.95 -1.34
CA LEU A 145 -8.76 13.02 -0.31
C LEU A 145 -10.28 13.04 -0.14
N ARG A 146 -11.00 13.98 -0.76
CA ARG A 146 -12.48 13.96 -0.84
C ARG A 146 -12.98 12.81 -1.70
N VAL A 147 -12.15 12.37 -2.64
CA VAL A 147 -12.44 11.29 -3.59
C VAL A 147 -11.76 9.97 -3.16
N TYR A 148 -10.61 10.04 -2.49
CA TYR A 148 -9.79 8.86 -2.18
C TYR A 148 -9.45 8.74 -0.69
N SER A 149 -9.73 7.57 -0.10
CA SER A 149 -9.43 7.25 1.30
C SER A 149 -8.15 6.44 1.44
N ALA A 150 -7.66 6.21 2.67
CA ALA A 150 -6.52 5.32 2.91
C ALA A 150 -6.77 3.87 2.40
N HIS A 151 -8.04 3.45 2.31
CA HIS A 151 -8.40 2.16 1.71
C HIS A 151 -8.21 2.14 0.18
N SER A 152 -8.18 3.31 -0.47
CA SER A 152 -7.96 3.47 -1.90
C SER A 152 -6.52 3.13 -2.31
N THR A 153 -5.54 3.14 -1.38
CA THR A 153 -4.15 2.75 -1.68
C THR A 153 -4.06 1.29 -2.12
N ARG A 154 -4.79 0.40 -1.43
CA ARG A 154 -4.89 -1.01 -1.83
C ARG A 154 -5.52 -1.16 -3.20
N ALA A 155 -6.61 -0.42 -3.44
CA ALA A 155 -7.32 -0.42 -4.71
C ALA A 155 -6.44 0.04 -5.87
N ALA A 156 -5.69 1.11 -5.64
CA ALA A 156 -4.74 1.66 -6.58
C ALA A 156 -3.63 0.67 -6.92
N ALA A 157 -3.07 -0.01 -5.92
CA ALA A 157 -2.03 -1.02 -6.10
C ALA A 157 -2.52 -2.18 -6.99
N THR A 158 -3.67 -2.77 -6.65
CA THR A 158 -4.23 -3.89 -7.42
C THR A 158 -4.63 -3.48 -8.84
N SER A 159 -5.19 -2.28 -9.03
CA SER A 159 -5.50 -1.78 -10.36
C SER A 159 -4.26 -1.44 -11.17
N ALA A 160 -3.19 -0.92 -10.56
CA ALA A 160 -1.94 -0.63 -11.26
C ALA A 160 -1.24 -1.91 -11.71
N ALA A 161 -1.27 -2.97 -10.90
CA ALA A 161 -0.78 -4.30 -11.28
C ALA A 161 -1.58 -4.89 -12.44
N CYS A 162 -2.92 -4.80 -12.38
CA CYS A 162 -3.81 -5.25 -13.46
C CYS A 162 -3.55 -4.50 -14.78
N ASN A 163 -3.25 -3.20 -14.72
CA ASN A 163 -2.92 -2.38 -15.90
C ASN A 163 -1.52 -2.65 -16.48
N ARG A 164 -0.68 -3.44 -15.78
CA ARG A 164 0.65 -3.86 -16.24
C ARG A 164 0.69 -5.35 -16.60
N ASP A 165 -0.48 -5.92 -16.88
CA ASP A 165 -0.66 -7.31 -17.29
C ASP A 165 -0.09 -8.34 -16.30
N ILE A 166 0.05 -7.97 -15.02
CA ILE A 166 0.39 -8.94 -13.97
C ILE A 166 -0.79 -9.92 -13.85
N PRO A 167 -0.56 -11.25 -13.89
CA PRO A 167 -1.61 -12.23 -13.79
C PRO A 167 -2.50 -12.02 -12.57
N VAL A 168 -3.82 -12.09 -12.76
CA VAL A 168 -4.81 -11.86 -11.69
C VAL A 168 -4.57 -12.82 -10.51
N GLU A 169 -4.15 -14.06 -10.76
CA GLU A 169 -3.77 -15.02 -9.74
C GLU A 169 -2.60 -14.55 -8.86
N GLU A 170 -1.59 -13.92 -9.47
CA GLU A 170 -0.44 -13.34 -8.76
C GLU A 170 -0.88 -12.13 -7.91
N ILE A 171 -1.78 -11.31 -8.43
CA ILE A 171 -2.37 -10.18 -7.67
C ILE A 171 -3.21 -10.69 -6.50
N LEU A 172 -4.03 -11.72 -6.72
CA LEU A 172 -4.87 -12.35 -5.69
C LEU A 172 -4.01 -12.95 -4.57
N LYS A 173 -2.95 -13.68 -4.94
CA LYS A 173 -1.99 -14.26 -4.00
C LYS A 173 -1.27 -13.19 -3.19
N THR A 174 -0.77 -12.15 -3.86
CA THR A 174 -0.03 -11.04 -3.23
C THR A 174 -0.93 -10.23 -2.29
N ALA A 175 -2.16 -9.95 -2.71
CA ALA A 175 -3.13 -9.19 -1.90
C ALA A 175 -3.83 -10.05 -0.83
N GLY A 176 -3.60 -11.37 -0.77
CA GLY A 176 -4.25 -12.27 0.19
C GLY A 176 -5.77 -12.39 -0.03
N TRP A 177 -6.22 -12.47 -1.28
CA TRP A 177 -7.62 -12.69 -1.64
C TRP A 177 -7.88 -14.14 -2.03
N SER A 178 -8.95 -14.71 -1.48
CA SER A 178 -9.37 -16.09 -1.67
C SER A 178 -10.28 -16.29 -2.90
N SER A 179 -10.70 -15.22 -3.58
CA SER A 179 -11.59 -15.34 -4.75
C SER A 179 -11.44 -14.20 -5.75
N GLU A 180 -11.34 -14.57 -7.03
CA GLU A 180 -11.43 -13.68 -8.18
C GLU A 180 -12.77 -12.91 -8.25
N LYS A 181 -13.88 -13.49 -7.76
CA LYS A 181 -15.18 -12.79 -7.71
C LYS A 181 -15.16 -11.59 -6.77
N THR A 182 -14.39 -11.65 -5.68
CA THR A 182 -14.20 -10.50 -4.76
C THR A 182 -13.28 -9.45 -5.39
N PHE A 183 -12.22 -9.86 -6.09
CA PHE A 183 -11.39 -8.97 -6.90
C PHE A 183 -12.22 -8.24 -7.97
N ALA A 184 -13.03 -8.97 -8.73
CA ALA A 184 -13.87 -8.42 -9.78
C ALA A 184 -14.91 -7.43 -9.25
N LYS A 185 -15.62 -7.78 -8.17
CA LYS A 185 -16.68 -6.94 -7.60
C LYS A 185 -16.20 -5.58 -7.08
N PHE A 186 -15.00 -5.52 -6.51
CA PHE A 186 -14.45 -4.29 -5.91
C PHE A 186 -13.46 -3.55 -6.83
N TYR A 187 -12.86 -4.22 -7.82
CA TYR A 187 -11.74 -3.69 -8.59
C TYR A 187 -11.84 -3.89 -10.11
N LYS A 188 -12.68 -4.83 -10.61
CA LYS A 188 -13.25 -4.80 -11.97
C LYS A 188 -14.61 -4.09 -11.98
N ARG A 189 -14.79 -3.04 -11.17
CA ARG A 189 -15.87 -2.08 -11.47
C ARG A 189 -15.48 -1.49 -12.82
N GLN A 190 -16.26 -1.84 -13.84
CA GLN A 190 -16.08 -1.48 -15.23
C GLN A 190 -15.64 -0.01 -15.31
N ILE A 191 -14.63 0.32 -16.12
CA ILE A 191 -14.87 1.10 -17.35
C ILE A 191 -16.36 1.11 -17.69
N ASP A 192 -17.18 1.77 -16.88
CA ASP A 192 -18.52 2.08 -17.30
C ASP A 192 -18.37 3.19 -18.31
N PHE A 193 -18.48 2.75 -19.55
CA PHE A 193 -19.14 3.49 -20.61
C PHE A 193 -20.59 3.82 -20.20
N GLU A 194 -20.85 4.34 -19.00
CA GLU A 194 -22.13 4.96 -18.67
C GLU A 194 -22.13 6.37 -19.27
N GLY A 195 -22.44 6.41 -20.56
CA GLY A 195 -22.65 7.63 -21.30
C GLY A 195 -23.30 7.42 -22.66
N LYS A 196 -23.16 6.25 -23.30
CA LYS A 196 -23.93 5.96 -24.53
C LYS A 196 -25.42 5.74 -24.24
N PHE A 197 -25.78 5.28 -23.04
CA PHE A 197 -27.18 5.14 -22.62
C PHE A 197 -27.84 6.50 -22.29
N ALA A 198 -27.11 7.39 -21.59
CA ALA A 198 -27.58 8.76 -21.35
C ALA A 198 -27.69 9.57 -22.66
N MET A 199 -26.75 9.38 -23.61
CA MET A 199 -26.85 9.96 -24.96
C MET A 199 -28.01 9.39 -25.80
N SER A 200 -28.46 8.14 -25.56
CA SER A 200 -29.64 7.60 -26.25
C SER A 200 -30.97 8.17 -25.76
N ILE A 201 -31.00 8.71 -24.54
CA ILE A 201 -32.21 9.34 -23.97
C ILE A 201 -32.28 10.84 -24.34
N LEU A 202 -31.15 11.56 -24.33
CA LEU A 202 -31.11 13.00 -24.63
C LEU A 202 -31.32 13.36 -26.12
N LYS A 203 -31.24 12.38 -27.03
CA LYS A 203 -31.55 12.58 -28.46
C LYS A 203 -33.03 12.47 -28.82
N GLN A 204 -33.89 12.11 -27.86
CA GLN A 204 -35.35 12.01 -28.09
C GLN A 204 -36.12 13.27 -27.63
N GLY A 205 -35.45 14.31 -27.11
CA GLY A 205 -36.13 15.41 -26.41
C GLY A 205 -35.70 16.84 -26.75
N VAL A 206 -34.94 17.09 -27.82
CA VAL A 206 -34.61 18.47 -28.26
C VAL A 206 -34.68 18.59 -29.79
N SER A 207 -35.91 18.91 -30.24
CA SER A 207 -36.30 19.79 -31.36
C SER A 207 -36.00 19.29 -32.79
N ASP A 208 -36.95 18.69 -33.53
CA ASP A 208 -38.23 19.20 -34.09
C ASP A 208 -38.07 20.24 -35.21
N CYS A 209 -39.04 20.18 -36.14
CA CYS A 209 -39.37 21.16 -37.17
C CYS A 209 -39.23 22.64 -36.75
#